data_AF-E3TBU8-F1
#
_entry.id   AF-E3TBU8-F1
#
_cell.length_a   1.000
_cell.length_b   1.000
_cell.length_c   1.000
_cell.angle_alpha   90.00
_cell.angle_beta   90.00
_cell.angle_gamma   90.00
#
_symmetry.space_group_name_H-M   'P 1'
#
loop_
_entity.id
_entity.type
_entity.pdbx_description
1 polymer ?
#
loop_
_entity_poly.entity_id
_entity_poly.type
_entity_poly.pdbx_seq_one_letter_code
_entity_poly.pdbx_strand_id
1 'polypeptide(L)'
;MAVQSWSDLLKAAKKTALISDGKRKVHYLFTDGTEMAEEYDMKTDELLSRRLRSKSRLGGQGAWQVEVGETGLSLTETEEIKENSSNPVFMRKDTKTSFQWRVRNIPYPIDTYKVTVEPLDRCCIIRTTNKKYYKKFNISDLDRCQLPLESSALSFSHANNTLIISYKKPKEILALEQELMRELKKLKGTNEGDVDCKTQ
;
A
#
# COMPACT_ATOMS: atom_id res chain seq x y z
N MET A 1 28.24 -0.54 -4.98
CA MET A 1 27.54 -1.33 -3.94
C MET A 1 26.31 -1.92 -4.59
N ALA A 2 26.12 -3.24 -4.54
CA ALA A 2 24.92 -3.87 -5.11
C ALA A 2 23.70 -3.30 -4.40
N VAL A 3 22.70 -2.83 -5.15
CA VAL A 3 21.43 -2.40 -4.57
C VAL A 3 20.83 -3.63 -3.89
N GLN A 4 20.70 -3.61 -2.57
CA GLN A 4 20.09 -4.72 -1.84
C GLN A 4 18.69 -4.96 -2.39
N SER A 5 18.35 -6.22 -2.68
CA SER A 5 17.01 -6.52 -3.16
C SER A 5 16.01 -6.25 -2.03
N TRP A 6 14.80 -5.84 -2.39
CA TRP A 6 13.72 -5.67 -1.40
C TRP A 6 13.49 -6.92 -0.55
N SER A 7 13.68 -8.10 -1.13
CA SER A 7 13.58 -9.37 -0.42
C SER A 7 14.64 -9.51 0.69
N ASP A 8 15.85 -9.02 0.45
CA ASP A 8 16.94 -9.07 1.44
C ASP A 8 16.69 -8.08 2.57
N LEU A 9 16.19 -6.88 2.25
CA LEU A 9 15.77 -5.89 3.24
C LEU A 9 14.68 -6.43 4.15
N LEU A 10 13.65 -7.05 3.56
CA LEU A 10 12.59 -7.70 4.32
C LEU A 10 13.15 -8.78 5.23
N LYS A 11 14.03 -9.67 4.73
CA LYS A 11 14.63 -10.73 5.55
C LYS A 11 15.47 -10.20 6.70
N ALA A 12 16.33 -9.20 6.43
CA ALA A 12 17.21 -8.59 7.43
C ALA A 12 16.45 -7.75 8.48
N ALA A 13 15.26 -7.24 8.16
CA ALA A 13 14.47 -6.45 9.09
C ALA A 13 14.08 -7.25 10.34
N LYS A 14 14.14 -6.59 11.51
CA LYS A 14 13.57 -7.11 12.74
C LYS A 14 12.05 -7.07 12.63
N LYS A 15 11.40 -8.21 12.82
CA LYS A 15 9.94 -8.36 12.69
C LYS A 15 9.31 -8.69 14.03
N THR A 16 8.23 -8.03 14.35
CA THR A 16 7.32 -8.42 15.43
C THR A 16 5.93 -8.63 14.86
N ALA A 17 5.21 -9.64 15.35
CA ALA A 17 3.88 -9.98 14.88
C ALA A 17 2.90 -10.04 16.05
N LEU A 18 1.72 -9.44 15.85
CA LEU A 18 0.59 -9.45 16.76
C LEU A 18 -0.62 -10.01 16.00
N ILE A 19 -1.36 -10.91 16.64
CA ILE A 19 -2.63 -11.41 16.09
C ILE A 19 -3.76 -10.81 16.90
N SER A 20 -4.66 -10.10 16.23
CA SER A 20 -5.81 -9.40 16.84
C SER A 20 -6.91 -9.22 15.79
N ASP A 21 -8.17 -9.42 16.18
CA ASP A 21 -9.36 -9.30 15.32
C ASP A 21 -9.32 -10.10 14.01
N GLY A 22 -8.73 -11.30 14.04
CA GLY A 22 -8.57 -12.13 12.83
C GLY A 22 -7.61 -11.54 11.80
N LYS A 23 -6.78 -10.57 12.20
CA LYS A 23 -5.73 -9.97 11.39
C LYS A 23 -4.36 -10.29 11.97
N ARG A 24 -3.37 -10.41 11.09
CA ARG A 24 -1.96 -10.43 11.46
C ARG A 24 -1.37 -9.05 11.22
N LYS A 25 -0.96 -8.40 12.31
CA LYS A 25 -0.29 -7.10 12.29
C LYS A 25 1.20 -7.35 12.42
N VAL A 26 2.00 -6.93 11.44
CA VAL A 26 3.45 -7.12 11.40
C VAL A 26 4.11 -5.76 11.40
N HIS A 27 5.05 -5.57 12.33
CA HIS A 27 5.91 -4.41 12.36
C HIS A 27 7.33 -4.81 11.95
N TYR A 28 7.90 -4.05 11.02
CA TYR A 28 9.26 -4.20 10.51
C TYR A 28 10.08 -3.00 10.95
N LEU A 29 11.23 -3.25 11.55
CA LEU A 29 12.28 -2.26 11.77
C LEU A 29 13.46 -2.60 10.88
N PHE A 30 13.69 -1.76 9.87
CA PHE A 30 14.79 -1.90 8.92
C PHE A 30 16.11 -1.41 9.51
N THR A 31 17.23 -1.80 8.90
CA THR A 31 18.58 -1.49 9.37
C THR A 31 18.95 -0.01 9.28
N ASP A 32 18.31 0.73 8.38
CA ASP A 32 18.43 2.19 8.26
C ASP A 32 17.55 2.94 9.30
N GLY A 33 16.76 2.20 10.08
CA GLY A 33 15.84 2.74 11.06
C GLY A 33 14.51 3.24 10.48
N THR A 34 14.20 2.96 9.21
CA THR A 34 12.83 3.06 8.72
C THR A 34 11.96 1.96 9.34
N GLU A 35 10.67 2.27 9.47
CA GLU A 35 9.68 1.35 9.99
C GLU A 35 8.58 1.12 8.96
N MET A 36 8.07 -0.10 8.93
CA MET A 36 6.90 -0.46 8.13
C MET A 36 5.94 -1.26 9.00
N ALA A 37 4.66 -0.95 8.90
CA ALA A 37 3.59 -1.68 9.56
C ALA A 37 2.64 -2.23 8.49
N GLU A 38 2.41 -3.53 8.51
CA GLU A 38 1.50 -4.23 7.59
C GLU A 38 0.41 -4.96 8.36
N GLU A 39 -0.80 -4.97 7.82
CA GLU A 39 -1.90 -5.79 8.31
C GLU A 39 -2.35 -6.75 7.23
N TYR A 40 -2.49 -8.02 7.59
CA TYR A 40 -2.94 -9.10 6.71
C TYR A 40 -4.23 -9.74 7.25
N ASP A 41 -5.13 -10.10 6.34
CA ASP A 41 -6.28 -10.94 6.68
C ASP A 41 -5.84 -12.38 6.93
N MET A 42 -6.21 -12.98 8.06
CA MET A 42 -5.77 -14.34 8.40
C MET A 42 -6.44 -15.44 7.57
N LYS A 43 -7.59 -15.18 6.94
CA LYS A 43 -8.31 -16.15 6.11
C LYS A 43 -7.83 -16.09 4.68
N THR A 44 -7.62 -14.88 4.14
CA THR A 44 -7.26 -14.69 2.74
C THR A 44 -5.77 -14.50 2.50
N ASP A 45 -4.97 -14.20 3.53
CA ASP A 45 -3.56 -13.76 3.41
C ASP A 45 -3.40 -12.46 2.58
N GLU A 46 -4.48 -11.71 2.34
CA GLU A 46 -4.40 -10.45 1.60
C GLU A 46 -3.87 -9.31 2.47
N LEU A 47 -3.03 -8.45 1.88
CA LEU A 47 -2.55 -7.23 2.49
C LEU A 47 -3.70 -6.22 2.59
N LEU A 48 -4.14 -5.95 3.82
CA LEU A 48 -5.22 -5.01 4.12
C LEU A 48 -4.71 -3.59 4.24
N SER A 49 -3.56 -3.40 4.89
CA SER A 49 -2.92 -2.09 4.99
C SER A 49 -1.41 -2.19 5.05
N ARG A 50 -0.74 -1.15 4.55
CA ARG A 50 0.71 -0.93 4.66
C ARG A 50 0.98 0.53 4.93
N ARG A 51 1.76 0.80 5.97
CA ARG A 51 2.23 2.14 6.34
C ARG A 51 3.74 2.13 6.49
N LEU A 52 4.39 3.22 6.06
CA LEU A 52 5.82 3.41 6.21
C LEU A 52 6.11 4.66 7.03
N ARG A 53 7.21 4.64 7.78
CA ARG A 53 7.69 5.78 8.55
C ARG A 53 9.20 5.87 8.44
N SER A 54 9.70 7.05 8.11
CA SER A 54 11.13 7.34 8.04
C SER A 54 11.55 8.25 9.18
N LYS A 55 12.82 8.16 9.59
CA LYS A 55 13.40 9.15 10.51
C LYS A 55 13.43 10.52 9.84
N SER A 56 13.11 11.56 10.60
CA SER A 56 13.22 12.93 10.13
C SER A 56 14.68 13.34 9.99
N ARG A 57 14.95 14.38 9.20
CA ARG A 57 16.31 14.91 8.99
C ARG A 57 16.99 15.38 10.29
N LEU A 58 16.19 15.64 11.33
CA LEU A 58 16.65 16.06 12.66
C LEU A 58 16.71 14.89 13.66
N GLY A 59 16.64 13.64 13.19
CA GLY A 59 16.73 12.44 14.03
C GLY A 59 15.45 12.07 14.79
N GLY A 60 14.37 12.84 14.63
CA GLY A 60 13.05 12.53 15.19
C GLY A 60 12.31 11.44 14.42
N GLN A 61 11.20 10.95 14.98
CA GLN A 61 10.31 10.02 14.30
C GLN A 61 9.45 10.79 13.29
N GLY A 62 9.44 10.38 12.01
CA GLY A 62 8.56 11.00 11.00
C GLY A 62 7.10 10.60 11.13
N ALA A 63 6.23 11.18 10.31
CA ALA A 63 4.82 10.78 10.24
C ALA A 63 4.65 9.45 9.49
N TRP A 64 3.65 8.66 9.87
CA TRP A 64 3.25 7.46 9.13
C TRP A 64 2.61 7.84 7.81
N GLN A 65 3.11 7.28 6.72
CA GLN A 65 2.56 7.44 5.37
C GLN A 65 1.86 6.15 4.97
N VAL A 66 0.59 6.25 4.61
CA VAL A 66 -0.21 5.10 4.15
C VAL A 66 0.10 4.84 2.68
N GLU A 67 0.49 3.61 2.36
CA GLU A 67 0.74 3.14 1.00
C GLU A 67 -0.39 2.26 0.48
N VAL A 68 -0.89 1.35 1.31
CA VAL A 68 -1.96 0.40 0.99
C VAL A 68 -3.03 0.47 2.08
N GLY A 69 -4.28 0.31 1.68
CA GLY A 69 -5.44 0.34 2.57
C GLY A 69 -6.04 1.74 2.67
N GLU A 70 -7.04 1.85 3.53
CA GLU A 70 -7.64 3.15 3.81
C GLU A 70 -6.70 3.95 4.71
N THR A 71 -6.42 5.19 4.29
CA THR A 71 -6.18 6.28 5.22
C THR A 71 -7.46 6.39 6.03
N GLY A 72 -7.52 5.69 7.17
CA GLY A 72 -8.50 6.02 8.18
C GLY A 72 -8.41 7.54 8.35
N LEU A 73 -9.54 8.23 8.25
CA LEU A 73 -9.64 9.59 8.74
C LEU A 73 -8.95 9.56 10.09
N SER A 74 -7.87 10.32 10.25
CA SER A 74 -7.24 10.43 11.56
C SER A 74 -8.34 10.90 12.51
N LEU A 75 -8.88 9.99 13.32
CA LEU A 75 -9.84 10.33 14.39
C LEU A 75 -9.13 11.14 15.48
N THR A 76 -7.80 11.21 15.38
CA THR A 76 -6.92 12.17 16.05
C THR A 76 -6.68 13.36 15.13
N GLU A 77 -7.68 14.21 14.97
CA GLU A 77 -7.55 15.66 15.02
C GLU A 77 -8.93 16.26 14.76
N THR A 78 -9.28 17.19 15.63
CA THR A 78 -10.41 18.10 15.53
C THR A 78 -10.21 18.97 14.28
N GLU A 79 -10.31 18.40 13.08
CA GLU A 79 -10.18 19.17 11.85
C GLU A 79 -11.47 19.95 11.63
N GLU A 80 -11.46 21.22 12.06
CA GLU A 80 -12.51 22.21 11.79
C GLU A 80 -12.72 22.43 10.28
N ILE A 81 -11.75 22.03 9.45
CA ILE A 81 -11.77 22.12 8.00
C ILE A 81 -11.58 20.73 7.42
N LYS A 82 -12.61 20.20 6.77
CA LYS A 82 -12.59 18.90 6.10
C LYS A 82 -12.79 19.09 4.61
N GLU A 83 -12.09 18.29 3.79
CA GLU A 83 -12.35 18.22 2.37
C GLU A 83 -13.82 17.89 2.07
N ASN A 84 -14.38 18.49 1.02
CA ASN A 84 -15.73 18.18 0.58
C ASN A 84 -15.85 16.67 0.31
N SER A 85 -16.89 16.04 0.86
CA SER A 85 -17.17 14.61 0.67
C SER A 85 -17.38 14.23 -0.79
N SER A 86 -17.66 15.20 -1.66
CA SER A 86 -17.77 15.02 -3.11
C SER A 86 -16.44 15.08 -3.86
N ASN A 87 -15.31 15.40 -3.20
CA ASN A 87 -14.01 15.41 -3.85
C ASN A 87 -13.55 13.99 -4.22
N PRO A 88 -12.83 13.81 -5.35
CA PRO A 88 -12.29 12.51 -5.72
C PRO A 88 -11.34 11.94 -4.66
N VAL A 89 -11.62 10.72 -4.19
CA VAL A 89 -10.78 10.03 -3.19
C VAL A 89 -10.00 8.91 -3.84
N PHE A 90 -8.67 9.01 -3.85
CA PHE A 90 -7.75 8.02 -4.43
C PHE A 90 -7.22 7.08 -3.33
N MET A 91 -7.43 5.78 -3.48
CA MET A 91 -7.06 4.78 -2.47
C MET A 91 -6.47 3.54 -3.15
N ARG A 92 -5.46 2.90 -2.54
CA ARG A 92 -4.93 1.62 -2.99
C ARG A 92 -5.51 0.49 -2.14
N LYS A 93 -6.10 -0.51 -2.79
CA LYS A 93 -6.60 -1.73 -2.16
C LYS A 93 -6.25 -2.90 -3.05
N ASP A 94 -5.22 -3.63 -2.66
CA ASP A 94 -4.71 -4.74 -3.45
C ASP A 94 -5.61 -5.97 -3.35
N THR A 95 -5.42 -6.87 -4.32
CA THR A 95 -5.97 -8.22 -4.35
C THR A 95 -4.81 -9.20 -4.38
N LYS A 96 -5.08 -10.50 -4.23
CA LYS A 96 -4.04 -11.53 -4.40
C LYS A 96 -3.26 -11.42 -5.72
N THR A 97 -3.93 -11.10 -6.82
CA THR A 97 -3.34 -11.17 -8.17
C THR A 97 -3.00 -9.83 -8.80
N SER A 98 -3.51 -8.73 -8.24
CA SER A 98 -3.40 -7.40 -8.84
C SER A 98 -3.22 -6.33 -7.77
N PHE A 99 -2.34 -5.37 -8.05
CA PHE A 99 -2.39 -4.07 -7.39
C PHE A 99 -3.62 -3.32 -7.89
N GLN A 100 -4.40 -2.75 -6.98
CA GLN A 100 -5.64 -2.07 -7.39
C GLN A 100 -5.79 -0.72 -6.71
N TRP A 101 -6.19 0.27 -7.49
CA TRP A 101 -6.52 1.60 -7.03
C TRP A 101 -7.99 1.90 -7.30
N ARG A 102 -8.63 2.58 -6.36
CA ARG A 102 -9.99 3.04 -6.48
C ARG A 102 -9.99 4.55 -6.39
N VAL A 103 -10.58 5.19 -7.39
CA VAL A 103 -10.91 6.61 -7.34
C VAL A 103 -12.40 6.70 -7.15
N ARG A 104 -12.84 7.10 -5.96
CA ARG A 104 -14.26 7.34 -5.65
C ARG A 104 -14.67 8.76 -6.01
N ASN A 105 -15.98 9.03 -6.01
CA ASN A 105 -16.57 10.35 -6.25
C ASN A 105 -16.25 10.92 -7.63
N ILE A 106 -16.22 10.06 -8.65
CA ILE A 106 -15.96 10.48 -10.02
C ILE A 106 -17.14 10.05 -10.93
N PRO A 107 -17.98 11.01 -11.35
CA PRO A 107 -19.30 10.71 -11.92
C PRO A 107 -19.31 10.55 -13.45
N TYR A 108 -18.16 10.72 -14.12
CA TYR A 108 -18.11 10.72 -15.58
C TYR A 108 -18.23 9.28 -16.12
N PRO A 109 -18.74 9.07 -17.35
CA PRO A 109 -18.79 7.75 -17.95
C PRO A 109 -17.38 7.23 -18.26
N ILE A 110 -17.24 5.90 -18.39
CA ILE A 110 -15.94 5.22 -18.57
C ILE A 110 -15.10 5.81 -19.72
N ASP A 111 -15.73 6.18 -20.83
CA ASP A 111 -15.07 6.73 -22.03
C ASP A 111 -14.41 8.09 -21.81
N THR A 112 -14.78 8.78 -20.72
CA THR A 112 -14.14 10.05 -20.33
C THR A 112 -12.74 9.82 -19.76
N TYR A 113 -12.46 8.63 -19.21
CA TYR A 113 -11.20 8.33 -18.55
C TYR A 113 -10.19 7.72 -19.52
N LYS A 114 -8.94 8.13 -19.36
CA LYS A 114 -7.78 7.50 -19.98
C LYS A 114 -6.80 7.16 -18.87
N VAL A 115 -6.50 5.88 -18.74
CA VAL A 115 -5.47 5.39 -17.81
C VAL A 115 -4.32 4.84 -18.64
N THR A 116 -3.12 5.39 -18.44
CA THR A 116 -1.93 5.04 -19.23
C THR A 116 -0.74 4.78 -18.33
N VAL A 117 0.18 3.93 -18.81
CA VAL A 117 1.49 3.70 -18.19
C VAL A 117 2.52 4.56 -18.92
N GLU A 118 3.41 5.21 -18.18
CA GLU A 118 4.60 5.88 -18.69
C GLU A 118 5.85 5.17 -18.15
N PRO A 119 6.45 4.23 -18.91
CA PRO A 119 7.56 3.40 -18.43
C PRO A 119 8.82 4.21 -18.09
N LEU A 120 9.13 5.25 -18.86
CA LEU A 120 10.30 6.12 -18.63
C LEU A 120 10.23 6.84 -17.28
N ASP A 121 9.03 7.33 -16.96
CA ASP A 121 8.74 8.06 -15.72
C ASP A 121 8.36 7.12 -14.56
N ARG A 122 8.36 5.79 -14.80
CA ARG A 122 7.94 4.75 -13.86
C ARG A 122 6.62 5.04 -13.16
N CYS A 123 5.63 5.54 -13.92
CA CYS A 123 4.36 5.96 -13.35
C CYS A 123 3.14 5.52 -14.17
N CYS A 124 1.98 5.54 -13.53
CA CYS A 124 0.67 5.45 -14.13
C CYS A 124 -0.02 6.81 -14.04
N ILE A 125 -0.79 7.15 -15.07
CA ILE A 125 -1.50 8.41 -15.17
C ILE A 125 -2.97 8.15 -15.43
N ILE A 126 -3.83 8.78 -14.63
CA ILE A 126 -5.26 8.89 -14.87
C ILE A 126 -5.51 10.32 -15.35
N ARG A 127 -6.20 10.45 -16.48
CA ARG A 127 -6.65 11.74 -17.00
C ARG A 127 -8.04 11.64 -17.59
N THR A 128 -8.79 12.72 -17.52
CA THR A 128 -10.11 12.83 -18.15
C THR A 128 -10.07 13.70 -19.40
N THR A 129 -10.86 13.38 -20.42
CA THR A 129 -10.95 14.18 -21.66
C THR A 129 -11.44 15.61 -21.41
N ASN A 130 -12.33 15.81 -20.43
CA ASN A 130 -12.82 17.12 -19.99
C ASN A 130 -11.85 17.88 -19.06
N LYS A 131 -10.65 17.33 -18.80
CA LYS A 131 -9.61 17.92 -17.94
C LYS A 131 -10.04 18.18 -16.48
N LYS A 132 -11.07 17.51 -15.98
CA LYS A 132 -11.56 17.67 -14.60
C LYS A 132 -10.80 16.83 -13.57
N TYR A 133 -10.11 15.78 -14.00
CA TYR A 133 -9.32 14.93 -13.11
C TYR A 133 -7.99 14.54 -13.76
N TYR A 134 -6.92 14.68 -12.99
CA TYR A 134 -5.57 14.24 -13.33
C TYR A 134 -4.91 13.66 -12.07
N LYS A 135 -4.31 12.48 -12.19
CA LYS A 135 -3.55 11.86 -11.11
C LYS A 135 -2.39 11.06 -11.67
N LYS A 136 -1.18 11.36 -11.21
CA LYS A 136 0.03 10.55 -11.42
C LYS A 136 0.31 9.75 -10.15
N PHE A 137 0.61 8.47 -10.30
CA PHE A 137 0.95 7.58 -9.19
C PHE A 137 1.93 6.51 -9.65
N ASN A 138 2.74 5.99 -8.74
CA ASN A 138 3.70 4.94 -8.99
C ASN A 138 3.25 3.61 -8.35
N ILE A 139 3.95 2.53 -8.70
CA ILE A 139 3.74 1.21 -8.10
C ILE A 139 5.00 0.88 -7.29
N SER A 140 5.02 1.32 -6.02
CA SER A 140 6.18 1.21 -5.12
C SER A 140 6.78 -0.19 -5.07
N ASP A 141 5.96 -1.23 -5.14
CA ASP A 141 6.40 -2.63 -5.13
C ASP A 141 7.26 -3.00 -6.35
N LEU A 142 6.92 -2.49 -7.54
CA LEU A 142 7.72 -2.68 -8.74
C LEU A 142 9.01 -1.85 -8.68
N ASP A 143 8.96 -0.65 -8.11
CA ASP A 143 10.15 0.18 -7.92
C ASP A 143 11.15 -0.48 -6.96
N ARG A 144 10.66 -1.00 -5.82
CA ARG A 144 11.46 -1.74 -4.83
C ARG A 144 12.09 -3.00 -5.41
N CYS A 145 11.39 -3.70 -6.30
CA CYS A 145 11.89 -4.89 -6.97
C CYS A 145 12.60 -4.60 -8.30
N GLN A 146 12.73 -3.33 -8.68
CA GLN A 146 13.34 -2.88 -9.95
C GLN A 146 12.71 -3.54 -11.19
N LEU A 147 11.43 -3.83 -11.15
CA LEU A 147 10.69 -4.44 -12.25
C LEU A 147 10.18 -3.37 -13.24
N PRO A 148 10.12 -3.66 -14.54
CA PRO A 148 9.57 -2.73 -15.53
C PRO A 148 8.05 -2.56 -15.37
N LEU A 149 7.54 -1.41 -15.84
CA LEU A 149 6.11 -1.18 -15.95
C LEU A 149 5.62 -1.56 -17.35
N GLU A 150 4.62 -2.41 -17.39
CA GLU A 150 4.05 -2.97 -18.61
C GLU A 150 2.62 -2.46 -18.84
N SER A 151 2.37 -1.87 -20.01
CA SER A 151 1.04 -1.35 -20.35
C SER A 151 -0.01 -2.45 -20.49
N SER A 152 0.40 -3.65 -20.91
CA SER A 152 -0.47 -4.82 -21.08
C SER A 152 -1.01 -5.39 -19.76
N ALA A 153 -0.33 -5.10 -18.63
CA ALA A 153 -0.77 -5.52 -17.30
C ALA A 153 -1.82 -4.57 -16.68
N LEU A 154 -2.00 -3.38 -17.26
CA LEU A 154 -2.91 -2.36 -16.78
C LEU A 154 -4.31 -2.55 -17.40
N SER A 155 -5.33 -2.50 -16.54
CA SER A 155 -6.74 -2.49 -16.93
C SER A 155 -7.51 -1.57 -16.02
N PHE A 156 -8.68 -1.10 -16.47
CA PHE A 156 -9.57 -0.31 -15.62
C PHE A 156 -11.03 -0.52 -15.98
N SER A 157 -11.90 -0.31 -14.99
CA SER A 157 -13.34 -0.29 -15.16
C SER A 157 -13.94 0.84 -14.33
N HIS A 158 -15.16 1.26 -14.66
CA HIS A 158 -15.87 2.30 -13.92
C HIS A 158 -17.29 1.84 -13.61
N ALA A 159 -17.67 1.91 -12.34
CA ALA A 159 -19.00 1.57 -11.85
C ALA A 159 -19.26 2.31 -10.53
N ASN A 160 -20.52 2.64 -10.24
CA ASN A 160 -20.94 3.24 -8.96
C ASN A 160 -20.08 4.45 -8.56
N ASN A 161 -19.87 5.39 -9.48
CA ASN A 161 -19.02 6.58 -9.31
C ASN A 161 -17.59 6.28 -8.84
N THR A 162 -17.08 5.09 -9.19
CA THR A 162 -15.76 4.60 -8.80
C THR A 162 -15.01 4.05 -10.01
N LEU A 163 -13.83 4.61 -10.30
CA LEU A 163 -12.89 4.05 -11.26
C LEU A 163 -12.01 3.05 -10.51
N ILE A 164 -12.00 1.82 -10.98
CA ILE A 164 -11.18 0.73 -10.45
C ILE A 164 -10.06 0.50 -11.45
N ILE A 165 -8.84 0.87 -11.08
CA ILE A 165 -7.63 0.62 -11.86
C ILE A 165 -6.98 -0.64 -11.30
N SER A 166 -6.68 -1.61 -12.15
CA SER A 166 -6.02 -2.87 -11.76
C SER A 166 -4.75 -3.07 -12.58
N TYR A 167 -3.63 -3.29 -11.91
CA TYR A 167 -2.37 -3.69 -12.50
C TYR A 167 -2.04 -5.13 -12.07
N LYS A 168 -1.94 -6.04 -13.03
CA LYS A 168 -1.65 -7.46 -12.75
C LYS A 168 -0.24 -7.60 -12.15
N LYS A 169 -0.13 -8.28 -11.01
CA LYS A 169 1.16 -8.51 -10.35
C LYS A 169 2.04 -9.41 -11.22
N PRO A 170 3.31 -9.05 -11.48
CA PRO A 170 4.29 -9.94 -12.08
C PRO A 170 4.54 -11.18 -11.20
N LYS A 171 5.05 -12.26 -11.79
CA LYS A 171 5.29 -13.52 -11.09
C LYS A 171 6.30 -13.37 -9.97
N GLU A 172 7.27 -12.48 -10.16
CA GLU A 172 8.33 -12.13 -9.22
C GLU A 172 7.75 -11.54 -7.93
N ILE A 173 6.78 -10.63 -8.05
CA ILE A 173 6.06 -10.07 -6.89
C ILE A 173 5.25 -11.17 -6.19
N LEU A 174 4.52 -11.99 -6.95
CA LEU A 174 3.70 -13.06 -6.36
C LEU A 174 4.56 -14.08 -5.59
N ALA A 175 5.71 -14.46 -6.14
CA ALA A 175 6.66 -15.35 -5.49
C ALA A 175 7.24 -14.73 -4.22
N LEU A 176 7.60 -13.44 -4.27
CA LEU A 176 8.08 -12.68 -3.11
C LEU A 176 7.02 -12.64 -2.00
N GLU A 177 5.78 -12.26 -2.33
CA GLU A 177 4.67 -12.20 -1.37
C GLU A 177 4.41 -13.59 -0.75
N GLN A 178 4.44 -14.65 -1.55
CA GLN A 178 4.24 -16.02 -1.06
C GLN A 178 5.36 -16.48 -0.13
N GLU A 179 6.62 -16.15 -0.40
CA GLU A 179 7.74 -16.44 0.51
C GLU A 179 7.62 -15.63 1.80
N LEU A 180 7.37 -14.33 1.69
CA LEU A 180 7.17 -13.46 2.85
C LEU A 180 6.05 -14.00 3.75
N MET A 181 4.91 -14.35 3.18
CA MET A 181 3.80 -14.93 3.96
C MET A 181 4.18 -16.26 4.63
N ARG A 182 4.99 -17.11 3.98
CA ARG A 182 5.52 -18.33 4.60
C ARG A 182 6.44 -18.03 5.78
N GLU A 183 7.28 -17.00 5.69
CA GLU A 183 8.13 -16.54 6.80
C GLU A 183 7.29 -15.96 7.95
N LEU A 184 6.33 -15.07 7.64
CA LEU A 184 5.47 -14.43 8.63
C LEU A 184 4.61 -15.46 9.39
N LYS A 185 4.20 -16.56 8.75
CA LYS A 185 3.46 -17.66 9.41
C LYS A 185 4.31 -18.43 10.44
N LYS A 186 5.64 -18.37 10.35
CA LYS A 186 6.56 -18.99 11.32
C LYS A 186 6.78 -18.10 12.56
N LEU A 187 6.52 -16.80 12.46
CA LEU A 187 6.61 -15.89 13.60
C LEU A 187 5.50 -16.25 14.59
N LYS A 188 5.88 -16.48 15.85
CA LYS A 188 4.91 -16.60 16.95
C LYS A 188 4.25 -15.23 17.12
N GLY A 189 2.97 -15.14 16.80
CA GLY A 189 2.19 -13.95 17.09
C GLY A 189 1.95 -13.88 18.59
N THR A 190 2.31 -12.76 19.22
CA THR A 190 1.84 -12.48 20.57
C THR A 190 0.34 -12.18 20.48
N ASN A 191 -0.47 -12.74 21.38
CA ASN A 191 -1.89 -12.39 21.48
C ASN A 191 -2.03 -11.15 22.37
N GLU A 192 -3.02 -10.30 22.09
CA GLU A 192 -3.21 -8.99 22.74
C GLU A 192 -3.33 -9.05 24.28
N GLY A 193 -3.67 -10.22 24.85
CA GLY A 193 -3.72 -10.47 26.29
C GLY A 193 -2.38 -10.85 26.96
N ASP A 194 -1.28 -10.94 26.21
CA ASP A 194 0.04 -11.39 26.70
C ASP A 194 1.06 -10.23 26.77
N VAL A 195 0.63 -9.01 26.44
CA VAL A 195 1.46 -7.79 26.52
C VAL A 195 1.12 -7.07 27.82
N ASP A 196 1.74 -7.51 28.90
CA ASP A 196 1.68 -6.87 30.21
C ASP A 196 2.46 -5.54 30.14
N CYS A 197 1.81 -4.48 29.66
CA CYS A 197 2.35 -3.12 29.65
C CYS A 197 2.48 -2.62 31.10
N LYS A 198 3.61 -2.93 31.75
CA LYS A 198 4.02 -2.24 32.97
C LYS A 198 4.34 -0.79 32.62
N THR A 199 3.40 0.09 32.90
CA THR A 199 3.61 1.53 32.90
C THR A 199 4.59 1.85 34.03
N GLN A 200 5.66 2.58 33.70
CA GLN A 200 6.63 3.11 34.65
C GLN A 200 6.40 4.61 34.81
#